data_AF-A0A7T2S8C7-F1
#
_entry.id   AF-A0A7T2S8C7-F1
#
_cell.length_a   1.000
_cell.length_b   1.000
_cell.length_c   1.000
_cell.angle_alpha   90.00
_cell.angle_beta   90.00
_cell.angle_gamma   90.00
#
_symmetry.space_group_name_H-M   'P 1'
#
loop_
_entity.id
_entity.type
_entity.pdbx_description
1 polymer ?
#
loop_
_entity_poly.entity_id
_entity_poly.type
_entity_poly.pdbx_seq_one_letter_code
_entity_poly.pdbx_strand_id
1 'polypeptide(L)'
;MTGNETRTGRPPVHATAAKRKAAYRAAKARIDYTDSPEIVAKLHETAAELDCSVNELLRSMVRFAQTNRNWKQLGLFGARRNGELQ
;
A
#
# COMPACT_ATOMS: atom_id res chain seq x y z
N MET A 1 40.91 -18.31 -13.50
CA MET A 1 40.17 -17.45 -12.53
C MET A 1 38.72 -17.87 -12.60
N THR A 2 38.23 -18.56 -11.57
CA THR A 2 36.91 -19.22 -11.54
C THR A 2 35.83 -18.24 -11.11
N GLY A 3 35.01 -17.81 -12.06
CA GLY A 3 33.89 -16.89 -11.86
C GLY A 3 32.72 -17.53 -11.11
N ASN A 4 32.75 -17.46 -9.78
CA ASN A 4 31.64 -17.91 -8.94
C ASN A 4 31.29 -16.92 -7.80
N GLU A 5 31.78 -15.68 -7.87
CA GLU A 5 31.61 -14.67 -6.80
C GLU A 5 30.21 -14.02 -6.74
N THR A 6 29.31 -14.32 -7.68
CA THR A 6 27.97 -13.70 -7.78
C THR A 6 26.80 -14.67 -7.58
N ARG A 7 27.02 -15.85 -7.00
CA ARG A 7 25.89 -16.70 -6.57
C ARG A 7 25.38 -16.22 -5.21
N THR A 8 24.44 -15.28 -5.22
CA THR A 8 23.56 -15.02 -4.08
C THR A 8 22.73 -16.27 -3.83
N GLY A 9 23.23 -17.16 -2.96
CA GLY A 9 22.52 -18.36 -2.54
C GLY A 9 21.14 -17.99 -1.97
N ARG A 10 20.21 -18.96 -2.00
CA ARG A 10 18.88 -18.82 -1.40
C ARG A 10 19.06 -18.34 0.06
N PRO A 11 18.45 -17.20 0.46
CA PRO A 11 18.63 -16.68 1.81
C PRO A 11 18.28 -17.77 2.83
N PRO A 12 19.06 -17.91 3.92
CA PRO A 12 18.84 -18.96 4.91
C PRO A 12 17.40 -18.91 5.41
N VAL A 13 16.75 -20.07 5.36
CA VAL A 13 15.30 -20.29 5.59
C VAL A 13 14.87 -19.87 7.01
N HIS A 14 15.81 -19.73 7.94
CA HIS A 14 15.57 -19.28 9.31
C HIS A 14 15.65 -17.74 9.43
N ALA A 15 14.84 -17.03 8.66
CA ALA A 15 14.62 -15.61 8.92
C ALA A 15 13.83 -15.50 10.23
N THR A 16 14.49 -15.05 11.30
CA THR A 16 13.83 -14.69 12.56
C THR A 16 12.63 -13.78 12.28
N ALA A 17 11.59 -13.81 13.13
CA ALA A 17 10.41 -12.96 12.93
C ALA A 17 10.78 -11.48 12.75
N ALA A 18 11.85 -11.02 13.40
CA ALA A 18 12.45 -9.71 13.22
C ALA A 18 13.01 -9.48 11.80
N LYS A 19 13.81 -10.41 11.25
CA LYS A 19 14.32 -10.33 9.86
C LYS A 19 13.18 -10.32 8.84
N ARG A 20 12.11 -11.10 9.06
CA ARG A 20 10.92 -11.09 8.19
C ARG A 20 10.20 -9.73 8.22
N LYS A 21 10.00 -9.15 9.40
CA LYS A 21 9.41 -7.81 9.55
C LYS A 21 10.28 -6.73 8.91
N ALA A 22 11.60 -6.80 9.07
CA ALA A 22 12.54 -5.86 8.47
C ALA A 22 12.52 -5.94 6.93
N ALA A 23 12.57 -7.14 6.35
CA ALA A 23 12.47 -7.34 4.91
C ALA A 23 11.13 -6.85 4.35
N TYR A 24 10.02 -7.13 5.05
CA TYR A 24 8.69 -6.63 4.67
C TYR A 24 8.66 -5.10 4.64
N ARG A 25 9.20 -4.44 5.68
CA ARG A 25 9.28 -2.96 5.72
C ARG A 25 10.21 -2.40 4.64
N ALA A 26 11.34 -3.03 4.37
CA ALA A 26 12.25 -2.62 3.30
C ALA A 26 11.61 -2.71 1.91
N ALA A 27 10.71 -3.67 1.70
CA ALA A 27 10.01 -3.88 0.44
C ALA A 27 8.73 -3.05 0.27
N LYS A 28 8.32 -2.28 1.30
CA LYS A 28 7.05 -1.55 1.32
C LYS A 28 7.26 -0.12 1.78
N ALA A 29 6.90 0.83 0.92
CA ALA A 29 6.78 2.22 1.34
C ALA A 29 5.50 2.40 2.18
N ARG A 30 5.60 3.23 3.22
CA ARG A 30 4.44 3.68 4.00
C ARG A 30 3.96 5.00 3.41
N ILE A 31 2.64 5.12 3.25
CA ILE A 31 1.96 6.36 2.93
C ILE A 31 0.97 6.58 4.06
N ASP A 32 1.04 7.72 4.72
CA ASP A 32 0.03 8.10 5.70
C ASP A 32 -1.17 8.72 4.98
N TYR A 33 -2.37 8.38 5.46
CA TYR A 33 -3.64 8.80 4.88
C TYR A 33 -4.43 9.54 5.96
N THR A 34 -4.91 10.73 5.61
CA THR A 34 -5.70 11.59 6.47
C THR A 34 -6.97 11.97 5.70
N ASP A 35 -8.11 11.85 6.36
CA ASP A 35 -9.41 12.20 5.83
C ASP A 35 -10.33 12.61 6.99
N SER A 36 -11.57 12.99 6.69
CA SER A 36 -12.55 13.31 7.72
C SER A 36 -12.84 12.09 8.61
N PRO A 37 -13.16 12.30 9.90
CA PRO A 37 -13.50 11.21 10.82
C PRO A 37 -14.63 10.31 10.30
N GLU A 38 -15.60 10.88 9.60
CA GLU A 38 -16.75 10.16 9.04
C GLU A 38 -16.33 9.20 7.92
N ILE A 39 -15.39 9.61 7.06
CA ILE A 39 -14.84 8.74 6.01
C ILE A 39 -14.02 7.62 6.65
N VAL A 40 -13.17 7.94 7.63
CA VAL A 40 -12.38 6.94 8.35
C VAL A 40 -13.28 5.92 9.06
N ALA A 41 -14.36 6.36 9.70
CA ALA A 41 -15.32 5.46 10.34
C ALA A 41 -15.96 4.49 9.34
N LYS A 42 -16.37 4.97 8.17
CA LYS A 42 -16.92 4.11 7.10
C LYS A 42 -15.91 3.09 6.59
N LEU A 43 -14.65 3.49 6.42
CA LEU A 43 -13.59 2.56 6.02
C LEU A 43 -13.39 1.44 7.06
N HIS A 44 -13.49 1.77 8.35
CA HIS A 44 -13.44 0.78 9.42
C HIS A 44 -14.65 -0.15 9.42
N GLU A 45 -15.86 0.38 9.21
CA GLU A 45 -17.09 -0.40 9.07
C GLU A 45 -16.99 -1.39 7.88
N THR A 46 -16.64 -0.91 6.69
CA THR A 46 -16.47 -1.76 5.50
C THR A 46 -15.38 -2.81 5.70
N ALA A 47 -14.27 -2.47 6.35
CA ALA A 47 -13.20 -3.43 6.62
C ALA A 47 -13.67 -4.53 7.57
N ALA A 48 -14.49 -4.20 8.58
CA ALA A 48 -15.08 -5.15 9.51
C ALA A 48 -16.09 -6.08 8.82
N GLU A 49 -16.95 -5.55 7.94
CA GLU A 49 -17.90 -6.37 7.16
C GLU A 49 -17.22 -7.37 6.24
N LEU A 50 -16.04 -7.01 5.70
CA LEU A 50 -15.26 -7.83 4.80
C LEU A 50 -14.21 -8.71 5.50
N ASP A 51 -14.17 -8.71 6.84
CA ASP A 51 -13.18 -9.42 7.65
C ASP A 51 -11.73 -9.18 7.20
N CYS A 52 -11.36 -7.90 7.00
CA CYS A 52 -10.02 -7.51 6.59
C CYS A 52 -9.52 -6.26 7.32
N SER A 53 -8.24 -5.95 7.20
CA SER A 53 -7.70 -4.70 7.73
C SER A 53 -8.01 -3.50 6.81
N VAL A 54 -8.14 -2.30 7.38
CA VAL A 54 -8.28 -1.05 6.61
C VAL A 54 -7.13 -0.89 5.59
N ASN A 55 -5.92 -1.33 5.93
CA ASN A 55 -4.78 -1.31 5.00
C ASN A 55 -4.99 -2.22 3.78
N GLU A 56 -5.60 -3.40 3.97
CA GLU A 56 -5.92 -4.31 2.87
C GLU A 56 -7.03 -3.76 2.00
N LEU A 57 -8.08 -3.20 2.61
CA LEU A 57 -9.16 -2.50 1.93
C LEU A 57 -8.61 -1.36 1.06
N LEU A 58 -7.84 -0.44 1.64
CA LEU A 58 -7.23 0.69 0.92
C LEU A 58 -6.31 0.22 -0.21
N ARG A 59 -5.52 -0.84 0.02
CA ARG A 59 -4.67 -1.41 -1.03
C ARG A 59 -5.49 -1.96 -2.20
N SER A 60 -6.63 -2.60 -1.92
CA SER A 60 -7.55 -3.09 -2.95
C SER A 60 -8.16 -1.93 -3.73
N MET A 61 -8.70 -0.92 -3.03
CA MET A 61 -9.30 0.27 -3.63
C MET A 61 -8.31 1.03 -4.52
N VAL A 62 -7.08 1.27 -4.05
CA VAL A 62 -6.05 1.96 -4.83
C VAL A 62 -5.67 1.18 -6.08
N ARG A 63 -5.56 -0.14 -6.01
CA ARG A 63 -5.27 -0.98 -7.19
C ARG A 63 -6.40 -0.90 -8.21
N PHE A 64 -7.64 -1.03 -7.76
CA PHE A 64 -8.82 -0.89 -8.61
C PHE A 64 -8.87 0.51 -9.25
N ALA A 65 -8.64 1.56 -8.48
CA ALA A 65 -8.61 2.93 -8.98
C ALA A 65 -7.54 3.11 -10.08
N GLN A 66 -6.34 2.57 -9.88
CA GLN A 66 -5.24 2.68 -10.85
C GLN A 66 -5.48 1.89 -12.14
N THR A 67 -6.19 0.76 -12.08
CA THR A 67 -6.51 -0.04 -13.28
C THR A 67 -7.65 0.55 -14.09
N ASN A 68 -8.62 1.19 -13.45
CA ASN A 68 -9.84 1.63 -14.12
C ASN A 68 -9.78 3.05 -14.68
N ARG A 69 -8.73 3.82 -14.41
CA ARG A 69 -8.66 5.22 -14.82
C ARG A 69 -7.24 5.70 -15.08
N ASN A 70 -7.05 6.43 -16.20
CA ASN A 70 -5.83 7.18 -16.44
C ASN A 70 -5.86 8.53 -15.70
N TRP A 71 -5.40 8.51 -14.44
CA TRP A 71 -5.37 9.69 -13.57
C TRP A 71 -4.47 10.82 -14.09
N LYS A 72 -3.43 10.52 -14.89
CA LYS A 72 -2.54 11.54 -15.47
C LYS A 72 -3.25 12.39 -16.52
N GLN A 73 -4.13 11.77 -17.29
CA GLN A 73 -4.85 12.42 -18.39
C GLN A 73 -6.14 13.08 -17.91
N LEU A 74 -6.88 12.42 -17.02
CA LEU A 74 -8.21 12.86 -16.61
C LEU A 74 -8.21 13.72 -15.34
N GLY A 75 -7.07 13.83 -14.65
CA GLY A 75 -6.95 14.55 -13.39
C GLY A 75 -7.72 13.90 -12.23
N LEU A 76 -7.61 14.56 -11.08
CA LEU A 76 -8.31 14.18 -9.84
C LEU A 76 -9.80 14.55 -9.95
N PHE A 77 -10.67 13.73 -9.33
CA PHE A 77 -12.08 14.10 -9.15
C PHE A 77 -12.20 15.13 -8.04
N GLY A 78 -13.12 16.10 -8.21
CA GLY A 78 -13.23 17.26 -7.33
C GLY A 78 -12.24 18.35 -7.77
N ALA A 79 -12.75 19.47 -8.30
CA ALA A 79 -11.92 20.63 -8.55
C ALA A 79 -11.28 21.04 -7.21
N ARG A 80 -9.94 21.15 -7.17
CA ARG A 80 -9.28 21.68 -5.98
C ARG A 80 -9.85 23.05 -5.66
N ARG A 81 -10.42 23.22 -4.48
CA ARG A 81 -10.80 24.55 -3.96
C ARG A 81 -9.82 24.89 -2.85
N ASN A 82 -9.10 26.00 -3.01
CA ASN A 82 -8.07 26.43 -2.05
C ASN A 82 -6.94 25.41 -1.78
N GLY A 83 -6.62 24.55 -2.75
CA GLY A 83 -5.51 23.60 -2.64
C GLY A 83 -5.86 22.24 -2.04
N GLU A 84 -7.10 22.06 -1.57
CA GLU A 84 -7.60 20.80 -1.00
C GLU A 84 -8.43 20.03 -2.04
N LEU A 85 -8.37 18.69 -2.00
CA LEU A 85 -9.35 17.85 -2.69
C LEU A 85 -10.70 17.97 -1.96
N GLN A 86 -11.78 18.16 -2.72
CA GLN A 86 -13.16 18.17 -2.22
C GLN A 86 -13.76 16.77 -2.21
#